data_AF-C1E0X5-F1
#
_entry.id   AF-C1E0X5-F1
#
_cell.length_a   1.000
_cell.length_b   1.000
_cell.length_c   1.000
_cell.angle_alpha   90.00
_cell.angle_beta   90.00
_cell.angle_gamma   90.00
#
_symmetry.space_group_name_H-M   'P 1'
#
loop_
_entity.id
_entity.type
_entity.pdbx_description
1 polymer ?
#
loop_
_entity_poly.entity_id
_entity_poly.type
_entity_poly.pdbx_seq_one_letter_code
_entity_poly.pdbx_strand_id
1 'polypeptide(L)'
;MADVSDDDEDWYDTQADADDADADADDDDDANRQPDSWDAFWQRCVRDNEQAVRDAGGDPAKVPGPQNLPTGRHGDVLKNGAPADHGKIRCWGCDARTTAQMECAQCLEIMKERAVKAAFDNWERAFFCSHLCYKEHYHEHKARHGPSKSVPTKTDGTIHHFPCAEGCGALWDSKALRRHVFDECEPYE
;
A
#
# COMPACT_ATOMS: atom_id res chain seq x y z
N MET A 1 -79.63 2.35 -39.60
CA MET A 1 -78.24 1.83 -39.51
C MET A 1 -77.36 3.03 -39.76
N ALA A 2 -76.75 3.55 -38.70
CA ALA A 2 -76.04 4.82 -38.68
C ALA A 2 -74.53 4.58 -38.66
N ASP A 3 -73.82 5.43 -39.40
CA ASP A 3 -72.38 5.52 -39.60
C ASP A 3 -71.93 6.90 -39.08
N VAL A 4 -70.89 6.94 -38.23
CA VAL A 4 -69.99 8.06 -37.84
C VAL A 4 -69.14 7.57 -36.64
N SER A 5 -67.83 7.28 -36.77
CA SER A 5 -66.64 8.15 -36.84
C SER A 5 -66.11 8.64 -35.47
N ASP A 6 -64.81 8.44 -35.26
CA ASP A 6 -63.90 8.97 -34.21
C ASP A 6 -64.17 10.42 -33.78
N ASP A 7 -64.01 10.68 -32.47
CA ASP A 7 -63.61 11.94 -31.80
C ASP A 7 -63.61 11.63 -30.28
N ASP A 8 -62.46 11.55 -29.61
CA ASP A 8 -61.74 12.63 -28.90
C ASP A 8 -62.21 12.84 -27.44
N GLU A 9 -61.21 13.06 -26.56
CA GLU A 9 -61.32 13.74 -25.25
C GLU A 9 -62.00 12.90 -24.10
N ASP A 10 -61.55 12.82 -22.84
CA ASP A 10 -60.68 13.71 -22.07
C ASP A 10 -60.51 13.21 -20.58
N TRP A 11 -59.36 13.51 -19.95
CA TRP A 11 -59.09 13.75 -18.49
C TRP A 11 -58.94 12.54 -17.53
N TYR A 12 -57.84 12.41 -16.76
CA TYR A 12 -57.37 13.40 -15.76
C TYR A 12 -55.87 13.68 -15.76
N ASP A 13 -55.62 14.99 -15.71
CA ASP A 13 -54.46 15.73 -15.28
C ASP A 13 -54.20 15.58 -13.77
N THR A 14 -52.95 15.40 -13.32
CA THR A 14 -52.46 16.01 -12.08
C THR A 14 -50.93 16.18 -12.14
N GLN A 15 -50.55 17.45 -12.31
CA GLN A 15 -49.23 18.04 -12.13
C GLN A 15 -48.57 17.69 -10.79
N ALA A 16 -47.23 17.56 -10.81
CA ALA A 16 -46.29 18.19 -9.88
C ALA A 16 -44.87 17.88 -10.39
N ASP A 17 -44.18 18.85 -10.97
CA ASP A 17 -43.09 19.61 -10.32
C ASP A 17 -41.81 18.76 -10.28
N ALA A 18 -40.90 18.93 -11.25
CA ALA A 18 -39.83 19.93 -11.23
C ALA A 18 -38.62 19.46 -10.41
N ASP A 19 -37.44 19.78 -10.95
CA ASP A 19 -36.12 19.76 -10.29
C ASP A 19 -35.50 18.37 -10.14
N ASP A 20 -34.20 18.14 -10.23
CA ASP A 20 -32.98 18.83 -10.65
C ASP A 20 -31.88 17.80 -10.35
N ALA A 21 -30.73 17.95 -10.99
CA ALA A 21 -29.43 17.47 -10.52
C ALA A 21 -29.15 15.95 -10.42
N ASP A 22 -28.17 15.55 -11.24
CA ASP A 22 -26.98 14.81 -10.82
C ASP A 22 -27.15 13.76 -9.72
N ALA A 23 -27.12 12.50 -10.15
CA ALA A 23 -26.57 11.43 -9.33
C ALA A 23 -25.57 10.63 -10.17
N ASP A 24 -24.40 11.24 -10.39
CA ASP A 24 -23.13 10.50 -10.40
C ASP A 24 -23.00 9.83 -9.02
N ALA A 25 -23.65 8.69 -8.86
CA ALA A 25 -23.58 7.86 -7.67
C ALA A 25 -23.22 6.46 -8.14
N ASP A 26 -21.92 6.18 -8.20
CA ASP A 26 -21.30 4.86 -8.00
C ASP A 26 -19.76 5.01 -8.06
N ASP A 27 -19.16 5.80 -7.16
CA ASP A 27 -17.69 5.82 -6.94
C ASP A 27 -17.32 5.56 -5.46
N ASP A 28 -18.23 4.96 -4.68
CA ASP A 28 -17.95 4.54 -3.30
C ASP A 28 -17.52 3.06 -3.19
N ASP A 29 -17.61 2.28 -4.27
CA ASP A 29 -17.29 0.84 -4.27
C ASP A 29 -15.81 0.52 -4.61
N ASP A 30 -15.04 1.47 -5.15
CA ASP A 30 -13.59 1.28 -5.43
C ASP A 30 -12.73 1.39 -4.15
N ALA A 31 -13.24 2.05 -3.11
CA ALA A 31 -12.51 2.23 -1.87
C ALA A 31 -12.27 0.90 -1.13
N ASN A 32 -13.11 -0.12 -1.34
CA ASN A 32 -13.05 -1.38 -0.61
C ASN A 32 -12.74 -2.61 -1.48
N ARG A 33 -12.56 -2.42 -2.79
CA ARG A 33 -12.16 -3.51 -3.70
C ARG A 33 -10.69 -3.84 -3.48
N GLN A 34 -10.38 -5.12 -3.21
CA GLN A 34 -8.99 -5.55 -3.19
C GLN A 34 -8.39 -5.38 -4.60
N PRO A 35 -7.23 -4.73 -4.72
CA PRO A 35 -6.61 -4.49 -6.01
C PRO A 35 -6.20 -5.80 -6.67
N ASP A 36 -6.46 -5.92 -7.98
CA ASP A 36 -6.20 -7.13 -8.77
C ASP A 36 -4.70 -7.43 -8.95
N SER A 37 -3.81 -6.48 -8.61
CA SER A 37 -2.36 -6.64 -8.73
C SER A 37 -1.60 -5.75 -7.75
N TRP A 38 -0.32 -6.06 -7.56
CA TRP A 38 0.60 -5.23 -6.79
C TRP A 38 0.74 -3.81 -7.34
N ASP A 39 0.76 -3.66 -8.67
CA ASP A 39 0.87 -2.34 -9.30
C ASP A 39 -0.42 -1.53 -9.10
N ALA A 40 -1.59 -2.17 -9.22
CA ALA A 40 -2.88 -1.51 -8.95
C ALA A 40 -2.98 -1.06 -7.48
N PHE A 41 -2.57 -1.92 -6.54
CA PHE A 41 -2.46 -1.57 -5.11
C PHE A 41 -1.60 -0.31 -4.94
N TRP A 42 -0.42 -0.31 -5.55
CA TRP A 42 0.52 0.79 -5.41
C TRP A 42 -0.02 2.10 -5.96
N GLN A 43 -0.61 2.09 -7.16
CA GLN A 43 -1.19 3.28 -7.76
C GLN A 43 -2.33 3.87 -6.92
N ARG A 44 -3.17 3.01 -6.34
CA ARG A 44 -4.22 3.43 -5.40
C ARG A 44 -3.60 4.09 -4.16
N CYS A 45 -2.62 3.46 -3.51
CA CYS A 45 -1.94 4.05 -2.36
C CYS A 45 -1.32 5.42 -2.69
N VAL A 46 -0.66 5.56 -3.84
CA VAL A 46 -0.09 6.84 -4.29
C VAL A 46 -1.18 7.89 -4.43
N ARG A 47 -2.27 7.59 -5.14
CA ARG A 47 -3.40 8.51 -5.36
C ARG A 47 -4.03 8.96 -4.04
N ASP A 48 -4.34 8.01 -3.16
CA ASP A 48 -4.99 8.28 -1.87
C ASP A 48 -4.09 9.14 -0.98
N ASN A 49 -2.78 8.87 -1.00
CA ASN A 49 -1.79 9.66 -0.28
C ASN A 49 -1.70 11.08 -0.86
N GLU A 50 -1.58 11.25 -2.18
CA GLU A 50 -1.58 12.57 -2.80
C GLU A 50 -2.85 13.37 -2.48
N GLN A 51 -4.01 12.70 -2.41
CA GLN A 51 -5.26 13.35 -2.03
C GLN A 51 -5.24 13.83 -0.57
N ALA A 52 -4.82 12.97 0.37
CA ALA A 52 -4.69 13.35 1.77
C ALA A 52 -3.75 14.56 1.97
N VAL A 53 -2.73 14.69 1.14
CA VAL A 53 -1.82 15.84 1.13
C VAL A 53 -2.52 17.12 0.68
N ARG A 54 -3.33 17.04 -0.38
CA ARG A 54 -4.13 18.18 -0.87
C ARG A 54 -5.15 18.60 0.18
N ASP A 55 -5.82 17.64 0.82
CA ASP A 55 -6.83 17.88 1.86
C ASP A 55 -6.24 18.56 3.10
N ALA A 56 -4.98 18.28 3.42
CA ALA A 56 -4.22 18.96 4.46
C ALA A 56 -3.68 20.36 4.05
N GLY A 57 -3.97 20.82 2.83
CA GLY A 57 -3.48 22.10 2.28
C GLY A 57 -2.02 22.08 1.82
N GLY A 58 -1.43 20.88 1.65
CA GLY A 58 -0.08 20.68 1.15
C GLY A 58 0.02 20.61 -0.37
N ASP A 59 1.26 20.54 -0.88
CA ASP A 59 1.57 20.35 -2.29
C ASP A 59 2.21 18.96 -2.51
N PRO A 60 1.51 18.01 -3.17
CA PRO A 60 2.02 16.68 -3.45
C PRO A 60 3.35 16.66 -4.22
N ALA A 61 3.66 17.70 -5.02
CA ALA A 61 4.91 17.77 -5.77
C ALA A 61 6.13 18.06 -4.87
N LYS A 62 5.92 18.54 -3.64
CA LYS A 62 7.01 18.92 -2.71
C LYS A 62 7.38 17.82 -1.71
N VAL A 63 6.76 16.66 -1.81
CA VAL A 63 6.91 15.59 -0.82
C VAL A 63 7.45 14.31 -1.45
N PRO A 64 7.86 13.32 -0.64
CA PRO A 64 8.35 12.08 -1.21
C PRO A 64 7.32 11.52 -2.18
N GLY A 65 7.79 11.17 -3.37
CA GLY A 65 6.94 10.92 -4.53
C GLY A 65 7.72 10.19 -5.61
N PRO A 66 7.10 9.90 -6.77
CA PRO A 66 7.77 9.20 -7.86
C PRO A 66 9.08 9.87 -8.32
N GLN A 67 9.18 11.19 -8.15
CA GLN A 67 10.33 12.01 -8.51
C GLN A 67 11.33 12.26 -7.36
N ASN A 68 10.97 11.91 -6.12
CA ASN A 68 11.77 12.15 -4.93
C ASN A 68 11.61 11.01 -3.92
N LEU A 69 12.16 9.86 -4.29
CA LEU A 69 12.04 8.63 -3.51
C LEU A 69 12.88 8.68 -2.22
N PRO A 70 12.43 8.03 -1.13
CA PRO A 70 13.16 7.98 0.14
C PRO A 70 14.44 7.15 0.03
N THR A 71 15.34 7.28 1.00
CA THR A 71 16.60 6.52 1.07
C THR A 71 16.61 5.49 2.20
N GLY A 72 17.26 4.35 1.97
CA GLY A 72 17.41 3.27 2.95
C GLY A 72 18.64 3.40 3.85
N ARG A 73 18.93 2.33 4.60
CA ARG A 73 20.03 2.15 5.56
C ARG A 73 21.40 2.56 5.03
N HIS A 74 21.60 2.37 3.73
CA HIS A 74 22.88 2.64 3.04
C HIS A 74 22.86 3.91 2.17
N GLY A 75 21.84 4.76 2.32
CA GLY A 75 21.67 5.96 1.51
C GLY A 75 21.17 5.68 0.08
N ASP A 76 20.87 4.43 -0.25
CA ASP A 76 20.32 4.06 -1.55
C ASP A 76 18.85 4.44 -1.67
N VAL A 77 18.48 4.95 -2.84
CA VAL A 77 17.09 5.30 -3.18
C VAL A 77 16.22 4.04 -3.15
N LEU A 78 15.11 4.11 -2.44
CA LEU A 78 14.15 3.01 -2.30
C LEU A 78 12.96 3.19 -3.24
N LYS A 79 12.65 2.13 -3.98
CA LYS A 79 11.38 1.96 -4.68
C LYS A 79 10.62 0.82 -4.00
N ASN A 80 9.44 1.11 -3.48
CA ASN A 80 8.58 0.13 -2.78
C ASN A 80 9.34 -0.59 -1.64
N GLY A 81 10.09 0.20 -0.86
CA GLY A 81 10.89 -0.29 0.27
C GLY A 81 12.10 -1.16 -0.11
N ALA A 82 12.49 -1.26 -1.37
CA ALA A 82 13.73 -1.95 -1.78
C ALA A 82 14.65 -1.00 -2.56
N PRO A 83 15.98 -1.17 -2.52
CA PRO A 83 16.90 -0.42 -3.37
C PRO A 83 16.45 -0.45 -4.84
N ALA A 84 16.28 0.73 -5.44
CA ALA A 84 15.78 0.86 -6.82
C ALA A 84 16.72 0.20 -7.84
N ASP A 85 18.02 0.21 -7.55
CA ASP A 85 19.02 -0.59 -8.25
C ASP A 85 19.15 -1.95 -7.55
N HIS A 86 18.62 -3.00 -8.20
CA HIS A 86 18.66 -4.36 -7.69
C HIS A 86 20.10 -4.89 -7.45
N GLY A 87 21.11 -4.31 -8.10
CA GLY A 87 22.53 -4.64 -7.87
C GLY A 87 23.09 -4.15 -6.53
N LYS A 88 22.29 -3.37 -5.79
CA LYS A 88 22.66 -2.78 -4.49
C LYS A 88 21.97 -3.43 -3.30
N ILE A 89 21.12 -4.44 -3.52
CA ILE A 89 20.45 -5.14 -2.43
C ILE A 89 21.52 -5.81 -1.56
N ARG A 90 21.45 -5.56 -0.25
CA ARG A 90 22.35 -6.12 0.75
C ARG A 90 21.58 -7.00 1.72
N CYS A 91 22.21 -8.09 2.12
CA CYS A 91 21.70 -8.96 3.16
C CYS A 91 21.56 -8.15 4.45
N TRP A 92 20.40 -8.22 5.10
CA TRP A 92 20.17 -7.49 6.33
C TRP A 92 21.08 -8.01 7.46
N GLY A 93 21.27 -9.33 7.55
CA GLY A 93 22.08 -9.97 8.60
C GLY A 93 23.58 -9.74 8.44
N CYS A 94 24.17 -10.08 7.29
CA CYS A 94 25.62 -10.04 7.10
C CYS A 94 26.14 -8.90 6.20
N ASP A 95 25.27 -8.04 5.70
CA ASP A 95 25.56 -6.89 4.83
C ASP A 95 26.23 -7.17 3.48
N ALA A 96 26.49 -8.44 3.16
CA ALA A 96 26.96 -8.88 1.85
C ALA A 96 25.94 -8.53 0.75
N ARG A 97 26.43 -8.24 -0.47
CA ARG A 97 25.54 -8.07 -1.64
C ARG A 97 24.72 -9.34 -1.87
N THR A 98 23.43 -9.17 -2.12
CA THR A 98 22.47 -10.26 -2.35
C THR A 98 21.44 -9.83 -3.40
N THR A 99 20.38 -10.62 -3.57
CA THR A 99 19.29 -10.37 -4.51
C THR A 99 17.96 -10.14 -3.78
N ALA A 100 16.92 -9.76 -4.53
CA ALA A 100 15.55 -9.71 -4.05
C ALA A 100 14.89 -11.10 -3.91
N GLN A 101 15.66 -12.20 -3.95
CA GLN A 101 15.10 -13.54 -3.93
C GLN A 101 14.47 -13.85 -2.57
N MET A 102 15.23 -13.68 -1.49
CA MET A 102 14.85 -14.10 -0.14
C MET A 102 14.51 -12.86 0.68
N GLU A 103 13.23 -12.57 0.81
CA GLU A 103 12.73 -11.40 1.49
C GLU A 103 12.04 -11.78 2.80
N CYS A 104 12.20 -10.99 3.87
CA CYS A 104 11.39 -11.17 5.07
C CYS A 104 9.91 -10.91 4.77
N ALA A 105 9.08 -11.92 4.96
CA ALA A 105 7.64 -11.84 4.69
C ALA A 105 6.96 -10.81 5.61
N GLN A 106 7.34 -10.71 6.88
CA GLN A 106 6.83 -9.69 7.80
C GLN A 106 7.19 -8.26 7.34
N CYS A 107 8.43 -8.04 6.90
CA CYS A 107 8.81 -6.72 6.38
C CYS A 107 8.03 -6.33 5.13
N LEU A 108 7.68 -7.31 4.28
CA LEU A 108 6.79 -7.09 3.15
C LEU A 108 5.39 -6.67 3.61
N GLU A 109 4.77 -7.39 4.53
CA GLU A 109 3.43 -7.04 5.05
C GLU A 109 3.42 -5.67 5.74
N ILE A 110 4.42 -5.36 6.57
CA ILE A 110 4.60 -4.03 7.17
C ILE A 110 4.68 -2.95 6.09
N MET A 111 5.42 -3.20 5.00
CA MET A 111 5.51 -2.22 3.91
C MET A 111 4.16 -2.00 3.23
N LYS A 112 3.34 -3.04 3.07
CA LYS A 112 1.98 -2.90 2.52
C LYS A 112 1.11 -2.04 3.42
N GLU A 113 1.08 -2.32 4.72
CA GLU A 113 0.33 -1.53 5.69
C GLU A 113 0.80 -0.08 5.74
N ARG A 114 2.12 0.14 5.66
CA ARG A 114 2.73 1.46 5.57
C ARG A 114 2.28 2.19 4.32
N ALA A 115 2.28 1.53 3.16
CA ALA A 115 1.94 2.16 1.89
C ALA A 115 0.52 2.76 1.87
N VAL A 116 -0.43 2.16 2.59
CA VAL A 116 -1.79 2.69 2.72
C VAL A 116 -1.81 4.09 3.33
N LYS A 117 -0.91 4.39 4.26
CA LYS A 117 -0.84 5.68 4.97
C LYS A 117 0.28 6.60 4.48
N ALA A 118 1.39 6.01 4.02
CA ALA A 118 2.62 6.66 3.59
C ALA A 118 3.27 5.82 2.47
N ALA A 119 2.83 6.01 1.22
CA ALA A 119 3.32 5.30 0.05
C ALA A 119 4.83 5.47 -0.14
N PHE A 120 5.36 6.68 0.06
CA PHE A 120 6.79 6.99 -0.11
C PHE A 120 7.53 7.11 1.21
N ASP A 121 7.52 6.02 1.98
CA ASP A 121 8.13 5.91 3.30
C ASP A 121 9.56 5.31 3.26
N ASN A 122 10.38 5.63 4.25
CA ASN A 122 11.78 5.18 4.33
C ASN A 122 11.94 3.76 4.92
N TRP A 123 10.84 3.01 5.02
CA TRP A 123 10.87 1.62 5.45
C TRP A 123 11.57 0.73 4.42
N GLU A 124 12.81 0.34 4.71
CA GLU A 124 13.55 -0.61 3.88
C GLU A 124 13.19 -2.06 4.22
N ARG A 125 12.56 -2.78 3.30
CA ARG A 125 12.30 -4.22 3.41
C ARG A 125 13.61 -4.99 3.57
N ALA A 126 13.59 -6.04 4.38
CA ALA A 126 14.79 -6.84 4.66
C ALA A 126 14.93 -7.99 3.67
N PHE A 127 16.12 -8.11 3.08
CA PHE A 127 16.51 -9.22 2.21
C PHE A 127 17.63 -10.01 2.85
N PHE A 128 17.71 -11.31 2.56
CA PHE A 128 18.69 -12.22 3.15
C PHE A 128 19.43 -12.99 2.06
N CYS A 129 20.69 -13.34 2.30
CA CYS A 129 21.44 -14.16 1.35
C CYS A 129 21.08 -15.66 1.43
N SER A 130 20.49 -16.09 2.54
CA SER A 130 20.07 -17.48 2.75
C SER A 130 19.12 -17.61 3.93
N HIS A 131 18.43 -18.76 4.02
CA HIS A 131 17.69 -19.16 5.22
C HIS A 131 18.56 -19.22 6.48
N LEU A 132 19.82 -19.63 6.36
CA LEU A 132 20.74 -19.75 7.50
C LEU A 132 21.06 -18.37 8.09
N CYS A 133 21.43 -17.42 7.23
CA CYS A 133 21.71 -16.05 7.66
C CYS A 133 20.45 -15.38 8.24
N TYR A 134 19.27 -15.66 7.68
CA TYR A 134 18.01 -15.19 8.28
C TYR A 134 17.84 -15.66 9.72
N LYS A 135 17.96 -16.96 9.95
CA LYS A 135 17.78 -17.55 11.29
C LYS A 135 18.82 -17.09 12.29
N GLU A 136 20.09 -17.05 11.87
CA GLU A 136 21.20 -16.59 12.71
C GLU A 136 21.01 -15.16 13.20
N HIS A 137 20.50 -14.28 12.35
CA HIS A 137 20.29 -12.86 12.67
C HIS A 137 18.84 -12.52 13.05
N TYR A 138 17.96 -13.52 13.18
CA TYR A 138 16.54 -13.26 13.39
C TYR A 138 16.26 -12.53 14.70
N HIS A 139 16.98 -12.85 15.76
CA HIS A 139 16.80 -12.21 17.07
C HIS A 139 17.02 -10.68 17.02
N GLU A 140 18.01 -10.23 16.25
CA GLU A 140 18.25 -8.79 16.03
C GLU A 140 17.22 -8.22 15.05
N HIS A 141 16.86 -9.02 14.03
CA HIS A 141 15.93 -8.61 12.99
C HIS A 141 14.50 -8.39 13.52
N LYS A 142 14.01 -9.27 14.40
CA LYS A 142 12.62 -9.27 14.88
C LYS A 142 12.26 -8.01 15.65
N ALA A 143 13.23 -7.28 16.20
CA ALA A 143 13.01 -5.96 16.79
C ALA A 143 12.34 -4.96 15.81
N ARG A 144 12.56 -5.15 14.50
CA ARG A 144 11.92 -4.37 13.44
C ARG A 144 10.46 -4.76 13.20
N HIS A 145 10.02 -5.92 13.69
CA HIS A 145 8.65 -6.39 13.51
C HIS A 145 7.71 -5.83 14.60
N GLY A 146 8.26 -5.24 15.66
CA GLY A 146 7.48 -4.56 16.69
C GLY A 146 6.83 -3.26 16.24
N PRO A 147 6.10 -2.58 17.15
CA PRO A 147 5.44 -1.31 16.86
C PRO A 147 6.39 -0.28 16.27
N SER A 148 6.00 0.31 15.14
CA SER A 148 6.85 1.27 14.42
C SER A 148 6.09 2.53 14.04
N LYS A 149 6.82 3.56 13.64
CA LYS A 149 6.25 4.83 13.20
C LYS A 149 6.81 5.21 11.83
N SER A 150 6.01 5.81 10.97
CA SER A 150 6.53 6.45 9.76
C SER A 150 7.48 7.58 10.16
N VAL A 151 8.38 7.96 9.26
CA VAL A 151 8.92 9.32 9.33
C VAL A 151 7.77 10.33 9.18
N PRO A 152 7.87 11.54 9.74
CA PRO A 152 6.88 12.58 9.48
C PRO A 152 6.70 12.74 7.97
N THR A 153 5.48 12.55 7.50
CA THR A 153 5.10 12.87 6.12
C THR A 153 5.35 14.37 5.95
N LYS A 154 6.11 14.75 4.91
CA LYS A 154 6.54 16.16 4.71
C LYS A 154 5.38 17.15 4.46
N THR A 155 4.15 16.66 4.46
CA THR A 155 2.92 17.32 4.01
C THR A 155 2.12 17.91 5.15
N ASP A 156 1.88 17.11 6.19
CA ASP A 156 1.04 17.44 7.35
C ASP A 156 1.79 17.24 8.68
N GLY A 157 3.02 16.72 8.64
CA GLY A 157 3.78 16.37 9.84
C GLY A 157 3.20 15.18 10.61
N THR A 158 2.23 14.46 10.03
CA THR A 158 1.60 13.32 10.68
C THR A 158 2.60 12.19 10.81
N ILE A 159 2.63 11.62 12.01
CA ILE A 159 3.42 10.44 12.31
C ILE A 159 2.42 9.29 12.39
N HIS A 160 2.45 8.40 11.40
CA HIS A 160 1.59 7.23 11.40
C HIS A 160 2.19 6.16 12.29
N HIS A 161 1.35 5.56 13.12
CA HIS A 161 1.71 4.43 13.96
C HIS A 161 1.26 3.12 13.30
N PHE A 162 2.12 2.11 13.41
CA PHE A 162 1.92 0.78 12.86
C PHE A 162 2.04 -0.25 13.98
N PRO A 163 1.14 -1.25 14.03
CA PRO A 163 1.18 -2.31 15.03
C PRO A 163 2.38 -3.23 14.82
N CYS A 164 2.53 -4.18 15.73
CA CYS A 164 3.45 -5.30 15.56
C CYS A 164 2.99 -6.19 14.39
N ALA A 165 3.92 -6.72 13.61
CA ALA A 165 3.62 -7.73 12.61
C ALA A 165 3.35 -9.08 13.27
N GLU A 166 2.29 -9.76 12.81
CA GLU A 166 1.86 -11.03 13.38
C GLU A 166 2.67 -12.24 12.85
N GLY A 167 2.77 -13.26 13.71
CA GLY A 167 3.26 -14.60 13.36
C GLY A 167 4.78 -14.78 13.40
N CYS A 168 5.19 -16.05 13.43
CA CYS A 168 6.61 -16.45 13.46
C CYS A 168 7.36 -16.00 12.20
N GLY A 169 8.66 -15.74 12.36
CA GLY A 169 9.57 -15.33 11.31
C GLY A 169 9.43 -16.17 10.04
N ALA A 170 9.31 -15.49 8.90
CA ALA A 170 9.19 -16.14 7.62
C ALA A 170 9.96 -15.40 6.52
N LEU A 171 10.41 -16.19 5.54
CA LEU A 171 10.99 -15.70 4.29
C LEU A 171 10.06 -15.99 3.10
N TRP A 172 9.86 -15.01 2.24
CA TRP A 172 9.31 -15.19 0.91
C TRP A 172 10.45 -15.46 -0.07
N ASP A 173 10.39 -16.59 -0.79
CA ASP A 173 11.29 -16.90 -1.91
C ASP A 173 10.59 -16.53 -3.22
N SER A 174 10.99 -15.41 -3.81
CA SER A 174 10.37 -14.90 -5.04
C SER A 174 10.68 -15.74 -6.28
N LYS A 175 11.72 -16.59 -6.24
CA LYS A 175 12.02 -17.53 -7.33
C LYS A 175 11.20 -18.81 -7.22
N ALA A 176 11.03 -19.32 -6.01
CA ALA A 176 10.23 -20.52 -5.75
C ALA A 176 8.73 -20.21 -5.54
N LEU A 177 8.35 -18.93 -5.47
CA LEU A 177 6.99 -18.45 -5.22
C LEU A 177 6.36 -19.09 -3.98
N ARG A 178 7.14 -19.18 -2.89
CA ARG A 178 6.69 -19.83 -1.65
C ARG A 178 7.15 -19.10 -0.40
N ARG A 179 6.35 -19.23 0.65
CA ARG A 179 6.69 -18.76 2.00
C ARG A 179 7.34 -19.89 2.80
N HIS A 180 8.45 -19.58 3.43
CA HIS A 180 9.20 -20.41 4.35
C HIS A 180 8.97 -19.91 5.77
N VAL A 181 8.20 -20.66 6.57
CA VAL A 181 7.95 -20.34 7.98
C VAL A 181 8.99 -21.04 8.85
N PHE A 182 9.48 -20.34 9.87
CA PHE A 182 10.45 -20.85 10.83
C PHE A 182 9.82 -20.77 12.22
N ASP A 183 9.37 -21.90 12.75
CA ASP A 183 8.70 -21.96 14.05
C ASP A 183 9.65 -21.57 15.20
N GLU A 184 10.97 -21.78 15.01
CA GLU A 184 12.01 -21.35 15.95
C GLU A 184 12.23 -19.83 15.97
N CYS A 185 11.69 -19.11 14.98
CA CYS A 185 11.78 -17.66 14.88
C CYS A 185 10.53 -17.04 15.51
N GLU A 186 10.49 -17.00 16.84
CA GLU A 186 9.35 -16.49 17.61
C GLU A 186 9.06 -15.01 17.32
N PRO A 187 7.78 -14.60 17.26
CA PRO A 187 7.39 -13.22 16.98
C PRO A 187 7.97 -12.20 17.97
N TYR A 188 7.81 -10.93 17.64
CA TYR A 188 8.11 -9.84 18.56
C TYR A 188 7.11 -9.84 19.73
N GLU A 189 7.62 -9.70 20.96
CA GLU A 189 6.83 -9.66 22.21
C GLU A 189 6.42 -8.24 22.61
#